data_AF-A0AA94HLV8-F1
#
_entry.id   AF-A0AA94HLV8-F1
#
_cell.length_a   1.000
_cell.length_b   1.000
_cell.length_c   1.000
_cell.angle_alpha   90.00
_cell.angle_beta   90.00
_cell.angle_gamma   90.00
#
_symmetry.space_group_name_H-M   'P 1'
#
loop_
_entity.id
_entity.type
_entity.pdbx_description
1 polymer ?
#
loop_
_entity_poly.entity_id
_entity_poly.type
_entity_poly.pdbx_seq_one_letter_code
_entity_poly.pdbx_strand_id
1 'polypeptide(L)'
;MTNHEEFEEPRVNDKRRIDPVTGEPREPAKADSGAQPAAEPTGHVDLGGQAVPADASTTPVVPADSDGAESGAPSDAQPAPQAEADELSAEDRALLEGEASKVEAERAALEAKSAAQLDELQRLRAEYVNYRNRVERERAGDREATTASVIKAMLPALDDLDLADKHGDLVEGPLAIVAAKLRGSFDELGVVKLGEVGEAFDIDKHEAVAQLPSAEVTEMVVADVIQSGYRVGERVLRAAKVAVFVPAE
;
A
#
# COMPACT_ATOMS: atom_id res chain seq x y z
N MET A 1 34.77 -9.37 -54.35
CA MET A 1 33.47 -9.54 -53.67
C MET A 1 33.77 -9.49 -52.17
N THR A 2 33.59 -8.33 -51.56
CA THR A 2 33.71 -8.14 -50.11
C THR A 2 32.66 -7.13 -49.74
N ASN A 3 31.47 -7.62 -49.36
CA ASN A 3 30.38 -6.79 -48.87
C ASN A 3 30.74 -6.32 -47.45
N HIS A 4 30.92 -5.02 -47.26
CA HIS A 4 30.84 -4.38 -45.95
C HIS A 4 29.36 -4.10 -45.69
N GLU A 5 28.76 -4.85 -44.77
CA GLU A 5 27.45 -4.50 -44.21
C GLU A 5 27.67 -3.38 -43.19
N GLU A 6 27.25 -2.16 -43.56
CA GLU A 6 27.13 -1.04 -42.62
C GLU A 6 25.95 -1.32 -41.68
N PHE A 7 26.24 -1.54 -40.40
CA PHE A 7 25.21 -1.60 -39.36
C PHE A 7 24.75 -0.18 -39.06
N GLU A 8 23.59 0.20 -39.58
CA GLU A 8 22.92 1.45 -39.23
C GLU A 8 22.39 1.35 -37.78
N GLU A 9 22.91 2.18 -36.89
CA GLU A 9 22.50 2.19 -35.49
C GLU A 9 21.01 2.58 -35.34
N PRO A 10 20.28 1.95 -34.38
CA PRO A 10 18.86 2.21 -34.21
C PRO A 10 18.61 3.65 -33.74
N ARG A 11 17.94 4.44 -34.59
CA ARG A 11 17.49 5.80 -34.24
C ARG A 11 16.29 5.75 -33.28
N VAL A 12 16.53 6.09 -32.01
CA VAL A 12 15.48 6.22 -31.00
C VAL A 12 14.97 7.66 -30.98
N ASN A 13 13.75 7.87 -31.50
CA ASN A 13 13.08 9.16 -31.44
C ASN A 13 12.20 9.21 -30.18
N ASP A 14 12.71 9.82 -29.10
CA ASP A 14 11.92 10.06 -27.89
C ASP A 14 10.93 11.21 -28.12
N LYS A 15 9.64 10.90 -27.99
CA LYS A 15 8.52 11.82 -28.21
C LYS A 15 8.02 12.49 -26.92
N ARG A 16 8.70 12.29 -25.79
CA ARG A 16 8.31 12.91 -24.53
C ARG A 16 8.45 14.43 -24.63
N ARG A 17 7.42 15.13 -24.16
CA ARG A 17 7.36 16.59 -24.09
C ARG A 17 8.18 17.17 -22.94
N ILE A 18 8.73 16.30 -22.09
CA ILE A 18 9.47 16.59 -20.87
C ILE A 18 10.75 15.75 -20.93
N ASP A 19 11.90 16.37 -20.68
CA ASP A 19 13.17 15.66 -20.68
C ASP A 19 13.29 14.73 -19.45
N PRO A 20 13.63 13.44 -19.62
CA PRO A 20 13.65 12.47 -18.53
C PRO A 20 14.78 12.69 -17.51
N VAL A 21 15.80 13.49 -17.81
CA VAL A 21 16.92 13.75 -16.88
C VAL A 21 16.72 15.05 -16.11
N THR A 22 16.14 16.08 -16.75
CA THR A 22 15.99 17.41 -16.14
C THR A 22 14.57 17.78 -15.73
N GLY A 23 13.54 17.08 -16.23
CA GLY A 23 12.14 17.28 -15.84
C GLY A 23 11.48 18.54 -16.40
N GLU A 24 12.16 19.30 -17.25
CA GLU A 24 11.65 20.54 -17.85
C GLU A 24 10.94 20.29 -19.21
N PRO A 25 9.95 21.15 -19.60
CA PRO A 25 9.26 21.03 -20.88
C PRO A 25 10.18 21.37 -22.07
N ARG A 26 10.26 20.49 -23.07
CA ARG A 26 11.01 20.75 -24.31
C ARG A 26 10.24 21.72 -25.22
N GLU A 27 10.80 22.89 -25.50
CA GLU A 27 10.31 23.79 -26.54
C GLU A 27 10.63 23.24 -27.95
N PRO A 28 9.75 23.43 -28.95
CA PRO A 28 10.00 22.94 -30.30
C PRO A 28 11.17 23.68 -30.95
N ALA A 29 12.16 22.91 -31.45
CA ALA A 29 13.38 23.43 -32.05
C ALA A 29 13.10 24.42 -33.19
N LYS A 30 13.46 25.69 -32.98
CA LYS A 30 13.74 26.66 -34.05
C LYS A 30 15.23 26.60 -34.37
N ALA A 31 15.52 26.70 -35.67
CA ALA A 31 16.85 26.57 -36.26
C ALA A 31 17.86 27.63 -35.74
N ASP A 32 19.07 27.12 -35.49
CA ASP A 32 20.42 27.72 -35.59
C ASP A 32 20.63 29.19 -35.20
N SER A 33 21.35 29.44 -34.10
CA SER A 33 22.61 30.21 -34.08
C SER A 33 23.07 30.57 -32.65
N GLY A 34 24.28 30.12 -32.30
CA GLY A 34 25.34 30.87 -31.60
C GLY A 34 25.12 31.57 -30.25
N ALA A 35 26.04 31.25 -29.33
CA ALA A 35 26.59 32.11 -28.26
C ALA A 35 25.96 32.07 -26.85
N GLN A 36 26.72 31.46 -25.92
CA GLN A 36 26.81 31.82 -24.49
C GLN A 36 27.69 33.10 -24.32
N PRO A 37 27.85 33.74 -23.12
CA PRO A 37 27.37 33.38 -21.75
C PRO A 37 26.85 34.58 -20.87
N ALA A 38 26.45 34.24 -19.64
CA ALA A 38 26.77 34.92 -18.35
C ALA A 38 25.72 35.79 -17.60
N ALA A 39 25.59 35.41 -16.31
CA ALA A 39 25.42 36.22 -15.08
C ALA A 39 24.02 36.71 -14.62
N GLU A 40 23.52 36.04 -13.56
CA GLU A 40 22.94 36.48 -12.25
C GLU A 40 22.35 37.91 -12.05
N PRO A 41 21.64 38.20 -10.93
CA PRO A 41 20.66 37.44 -10.14
C PRO A 41 19.35 38.26 -9.95
N THR A 42 18.36 37.73 -9.22
CA THR A 42 17.43 38.44 -8.29
C THR A 42 16.04 37.79 -8.28
N GLY A 43 15.43 37.71 -7.10
CA GLY A 43 13.99 37.47 -6.96
C GLY A 43 13.60 36.38 -5.99
N HIS A 44 13.93 36.57 -4.72
CA HIS A 44 13.23 35.88 -3.62
C HIS A 44 11.76 36.30 -3.66
N VAL A 45 10.85 35.34 -3.85
CA VAL A 45 9.42 35.53 -3.55
C VAL A 45 8.91 34.29 -2.83
N ASP A 46 8.57 34.52 -1.58
CA ASP A 46 7.93 33.64 -0.63
C ASP A 46 6.48 33.33 -1.07
N LEU A 47 6.15 32.05 -1.19
CA LEU A 47 4.77 31.55 -1.22
C LEU A 47 4.71 30.22 -0.44
N GLY A 48 4.81 30.32 0.88
CA GLY A 48 4.39 29.28 1.81
C GLY A 48 2.90 28.97 1.65
N GLY A 49 2.59 27.88 0.94
CA GLY A 49 1.26 27.29 0.87
C GLY A 49 0.89 26.63 2.21
N GLN A 50 -0.05 27.27 2.89
CA GLN A 50 -0.65 26.89 4.17
C GLN A 50 -1.12 25.43 4.20
N ALA A 51 -0.68 24.69 5.21
CA ALA A 51 -1.26 23.43 5.63
C ALA A 51 -2.69 23.64 6.15
N VAL A 52 -3.64 22.85 5.66
CA VAL A 52 -4.99 22.72 6.23
C VAL A 52 -5.09 21.40 6.99
N PRO A 53 -5.34 21.41 8.32
CA PRO A 53 -5.63 20.20 9.07
C PRO A 53 -7.10 19.79 8.88
N ALA A 54 -7.31 18.48 8.75
CA ALA A 54 -8.61 17.83 8.78
C ALA A 54 -9.03 17.57 10.23
N ASP A 55 -10.19 18.08 10.65
CA ASP A 55 -11.15 17.36 11.49
C ASP A 55 -12.49 18.12 11.56
N ALA A 56 -13.56 17.51 11.08
CA ALA A 56 -14.93 17.89 11.40
C ALA A 56 -15.86 16.72 11.11
N SER A 57 -16.14 15.96 12.17
CA SER A 57 -17.19 14.95 12.24
C SER A 57 -18.57 15.61 12.15
N THR A 58 -19.37 15.24 11.14
CA THR A 58 -20.77 15.64 11.04
C THR A 58 -21.64 14.38 11.04
N THR A 59 -22.31 14.16 12.16
CA THR A 59 -23.43 13.22 12.32
C THR A 59 -24.73 13.80 11.73
N PRO A 60 -25.61 12.97 11.14
CA PRO A 60 -26.86 13.44 10.56
C PRO A 60 -27.96 13.58 11.63
N VAL A 61 -28.76 14.66 11.54
CA VAL A 61 -29.96 14.86 12.36
C VAL A 61 -31.19 14.46 11.54
N VAL A 62 -32.01 13.57 12.11
CA VAL A 62 -33.33 13.13 11.63
C VAL A 62 -34.39 13.98 12.36
N PRO A 63 -35.48 14.44 11.72
CA PRO A 63 -36.58 15.11 12.43
C PRO A 63 -37.59 14.07 12.96
N ALA A 64 -38.09 14.30 14.18
CA ALA A 64 -39.19 13.56 14.78
C ALA A 64 -40.33 14.51 15.14
N ASP A 65 -41.55 14.08 14.81
CA ASP A 65 -42.86 14.71 14.94
C ASP A 65 -43.50 14.56 16.35
N SER A 66 -44.51 15.42 16.59
CA SER A 66 -45.69 15.29 17.51
C SER A 66 -45.44 15.25 19.04
N ASP A 67 -46.23 15.78 19.96
CA ASP A 67 -47.63 16.29 20.12
C ASP A 67 -47.58 17.36 21.26
N GLY A 68 -48.46 18.32 21.51
CA GLY A 68 -49.92 18.44 21.37
C GLY A 68 -50.47 19.00 22.70
N ALA A 69 -51.20 20.15 22.69
CA ALA A 69 -52.18 20.54 23.72
C ALA A 69 -52.96 21.83 23.35
N GLU A 70 -54.25 21.62 23.07
CA GLU A 70 -55.48 22.43 23.16
C GLU A 70 -55.52 23.56 24.23
N SER A 71 -56.43 24.54 24.29
CA SER A 71 -57.56 25.06 23.51
C SER A 71 -58.08 26.29 24.30
N GLY A 72 -58.69 27.29 23.64
CA GLY A 72 -59.42 28.36 24.33
C GLY A 72 -59.85 29.52 23.43
N ALA A 73 -60.99 29.38 22.76
CA ALA A 73 -61.73 30.47 22.10
C ALA A 73 -62.53 31.32 23.13
N PRO A 74 -62.90 32.57 22.81
CA PRO A 74 -64.09 32.85 21.98
C PRO A 74 -63.82 33.91 20.88
N SER A 75 -64.28 33.70 19.65
CA SER A 75 -65.52 34.23 19.08
C SER A 75 -65.67 35.75 19.18
N ASP A 76 -65.19 36.46 18.16
CA ASP A 76 -65.89 37.63 17.63
C ASP A 76 -65.81 37.62 16.10
N ALA A 77 -66.98 37.66 15.49
CA ALA A 77 -67.20 37.57 14.05
C ALA A 77 -67.08 38.96 13.44
N GLN A 78 -66.16 39.13 12.50
CA GLN A 78 -66.21 40.22 11.53
C GLN A 78 -65.76 39.71 10.15
N PRO A 79 -66.44 40.14 9.07
CA PRO A 79 -66.48 39.40 7.83
C PRO A 79 -65.14 39.40 7.13
N ALA A 80 -64.78 38.25 6.57
CA ALA A 80 -63.66 38.09 5.66
C ALA A 80 -63.70 39.17 4.57
N PRO A 81 -62.60 39.88 4.29
CA PRO A 81 -62.38 40.27 2.92
C PRO A 81 -62.19 38.94 2.18
N GLN A 82 -63.19 38.54 1.41
CA GLN A 82 -62.99 37.62 0.31
C GLN A 82 -61.92 38.27 -0.57
N ALA A 83 -60.66 37.94 -0.30
CA ALA A 83 -59.61 38.07 -1.28
C ALA A 83 -60.09 37.23 -2.45
N GLU A 84 -60.23 37.88 -3.60
CA GLU A 84 -60.62 37.33 -4.89
C GLU A 84 -59.67 36.19 -5.29
N ALA A 85 -59.88 35.03 -4.68
CA ALA A 85 -59.47 33.75 -5.19
C ALA A 85 -60.75 33.18 -5.79
N ASP A 86 -61.01 33.46 -7.06
CA ASP A 86 -61.40 32.46 -8.05
C ASP A 86 -61.99 33.10 -9.31
N GLU A 87 -61.15 33.53 -10.25
CA GLU A 87 -61.51 33.54 -11.68
C GLU A 87 -60.29 33.13 -12.53
N LEU A 88 -59.72 31.97 -12.23
CA LEU A 88 -58.95 31.25 -13.25
C LEU A 88 -59.96 30.50 -14.13
N SER A 89 -59.88 30.68 -15.45
CA SER A 89 -60.69 29.89 -16.38
C SER A 89 -60.46 28.38 -16.10
N ALA A 90 -61.47 27.54 -16.35
CA ALA A 90 -61.28 26.09 -16.31
C ALA A 90 -60.11 25.64 -17.21
N GLU A 91 -59.84 26.39 -18.28
CA GLU A 91 -58.69 26.20 -19.17
C GLU A 91 -57.36 26.55 -18.50
N ASP A 92 -57.30 27.63 -17.70
CA ASP A 92 -56.09 28.05 -16.99
C ASP A 92 -55.76 27.10 -15.83
N ARG A 93 -56.77 26.60 -15.12
CA ARG A 93 -56.60 25.55 -14.10
C ARG A 93 -56.06 24.25 -14.70
N ALA A 94 -56.61 23.83 -15.84
CA ALA A 94 -56.15 22.64 -16.54
C ALA A 94 -54.70 22.80 -17.07
N LEU A 95 -54.34 24.00 -17.51
CA LEU A 95 -52.96 24.31 -17.93
C LEU A 95 -51.99 24.24 -16.74
N LEU A 96 -52.32 24.87 -15.62
CA LEU A 96 -51.50 24.87 -14.40
C LEU A 96 -51.34 23.46 -13.81
N GLU A 97 -52.39 22.64 -13.83
CA GLU A 97 -52.32 21.25 -13.37
C GLU A 97 -51.47 20.37 -14.30
N GLY A 98 -51.53 20.62 -15.62
CA GLY A 98 -50.65 19.99 -16.59
C GLY A 98 -49.18 20.39 -16.43
N GLU A 99 -48.90 21.65 -16.08
CA GLU A 99 -47.54 22.13 -15.77
C GLU A 99 -47.04 21.57 -14.44
N ALA A 100 -47.87 21.54 -13.39
CA ALA A 100 -47.54 20.94 -12.11
C ALA A 100 -47.18 19.46 -12.26
N SER A 101 -47.98 18.69 -13.02
CA SER A 101 -47.70 17.29 -13.32
C SER A 101 -46.39 17.08 -14.07
N LYS A 102 -46.03 17.96 -15.02
CA LYS A 102 -44.73 17.92 -15.71
C LYS A 102 -43.57 18.20 -14.76
N VAL A 103 -43.68 19.21 -13.91
CA VAL A 103 -42.65 19.55 -12.92
C VAL A 103 -42.46 18.41 -11.92
N GLU A 104 -43.54 17.78 -11.45
CA GLU A 104 -43.45 16.60 -10.58
C GLU A 104 -42.78 15.41 -11.27
N ALA A 105 -43.11 15.16 -12.55
CA ALA A 105 -42.47 14.10 -13.33
C ALA A 105 -40.96 14.37 -13.53
N GLU A 106 -40.57 15.60 -13.82
CA GLU A 106 -39.17 16.00 -13.93
C GLU A 106 -38.42 15.87 -12.59
N ARG A 107 -39.06 16.30 -11.49
CA ARG A 107 -38.52 16.16 -10.13
C ARG A 107 -38.29 14.69 -9.77
N ALA A 108 -39.28 13.83 -10.00
CA ALA A 108 -39.15 12.39 -9.77
C ALA A 108 -38.04 11.76 -10.62
N ALA A 109 -37.90 12.17 -11.89
CA ALA A 109 -36.82 11.69 -12.76
C ALA A 109 -35.43 12.15 -12.29
N LEU A 110 -35.30 13.37 -11.79
CA LEU A 110 -34.06 13.90 -11.20
C LEU A 110 -33.72 13.19 -9.89
N GLU A 111 -34.69 12.96 -9.01
CA GLU A 111 -34.51 12.21 -7.75
C GLU A 111 -34.05 10.78 -8.03
N ALA A 112 -34.65 10.09 -9.00
CA ALA A 112 -34.24 8.75 -9.40
C ALA A 112 -32.80 8.71 -9.94
N LYS A 113 -32.41 9.70 -10.76
CA LYS A 113 -31.03 9.82 -11.26
C LYS A 113 -30.04 10.09 -10.11
N SER A 114 -30.41 10.97 -9.18
CA SER A 114 -29.58 11.28 -8.01
C SER A 114 -29.40 10.04 -7.13
N ALA A 115 -30.47 9.29 -6.86
CA ALA A 115 -30.40 8.05 -6.10
C ALA A 115 -29.50 7.01 -6.78
N ALA A 116 -29.65 6.80 -8.09
CA ALA A 116 -28.80 5.88 -8.84
C ALA A 116 -27.31 6.27 -8.81
N GLN A 117 -27.01 7.56 -8.94
CA GLN A 117 -25.64 8.07 -8.83
C GLN A 117 -25.08 7.91 -7.41
N LEU A 118 -25.90 8.14 -6.38
CA LEU A 118 -25.49 7.94 -4.99
C LEU A 118 -25.16 6.47 -4.72
N ASP A 119 -25.98 5.54 -5.21
CA ASP A 119 -25.73 4.10 -5.09
C ASP A 119 -24.43 3.70 -5.80
N GLU A 120 -24.19 4.21 -7.01
CA GLU A 120 -22.95 3.98 -7.74
C GLU A 120 -21.72 4.52 -6.99
N LEU A 121 -21.82 5.73 -6.44
CA LEU A 121 -20.75 6.33 -5.64
C LEU A 121 -20.50 5.56 -4.33
N GLN A 122 -21.54 5.08 -3.67
CA GLN A 122 -21.42 4.26 -2.47
C GLN A 122 -20.72 2.93 -2.78
N ARG A 123 -21.09 2.29 -3.89
CA ARG A 123 -20.44 1.08 -4.35
C ARG A 123 -18.97 1.32 -4.70
N LEU A 124 -18.66 2.35 -5.48
CA LEU A 124 -17.29 2.70 -5.85
C LEU A 124 -16.45 3.01 -4.60
N ARG A 125 -17.04 3.70 -3.61
CA ARG A 125 -16.39 3.95 -2.32
C ARG A 125 -16.07 2.66 -1.59
N ALA A 126 -17.00 1.70 -1.55
CA ALA A 126 -16.77 0.40 -0.94
C ALA A 126 -15.66 -0.39 -1.67
N GLU A 127 -15.66 -0.39 -3.00
CA GLU A 127 -14.62 -1.02 -3.81
C GLU A 127 -13.24 -0.38 -3.56
N TYR A 128 -13.19 0.95 -3.47
CA TYR A 128 -11.95 1.68 -3.17
C TYR A 128 -11.40 1.34 -1.78
N VAL A 129 -12.25 1.30 -0.74
CA VAL A 129 -11.83 0.92 0.61
C VAL A 129 -11.29 -0.51 0.63
N ASN A 130 -11.96 -1.44 -0.05
CA ASN A 130 -11.51 -2.82 -0.17
C ASN A 130 -10.16 -2.93 -0.90
N TYR A 131 -10.00 -2.22 -2.02
CA TYR A 131 -8.76 -2.17 -2.77
C TYR A 131 -7.62 -1.59 -1.93
N ARG A 132 -7.84 -0.45 -1.26
CA ARG A 132 -6.85 0.18 -0.39
C ARG A 132 -6.40 -0.78 0.71
N ASN A 133 -7.34 -1.41 1.41
CA ASN A 133 -7.05 -2.37 2.47
C ASN A 133 -6.25 -3.58 1.94
N ARG A 134 -6.56 -4.04 0.72
CA ARG A 134 -5.79 -5.12 0.07
C ARG A 134 -4.36 -4.68 -0.23
N VAL A 135 -4.19 -3.53 -0.88
CA VAL A 135 -2.87 -3.00 -1.24
C VAL A 135 -2.01 -2.71 -0.01
N GLU A 136 -2.60 -2.22 1.08
CA GLU A 136 -1.86 -1.98 2.32
C GLU A 136 -1.32 -3.29 2.93
N ARG A 137 -2.10 -4.38 2.91
CA ARG A 137 -1.63 -5.71 3.35
C ARG A 137 -0.56 -6.27 2.42
N GLU A 138 -0.77 -6.17 1.11
CA GLU A 138 0.21 -6.63 0.11
C GLU A 138 1.54 -5.88 0.26
N ARG A 139 1.51 -4.55 0.43
CA ARG A 139 2.73 -3.75 0.65
C ARG A 139 3.51 -4.17 1.89
N ALA A 140 2.84 -4.58 2.96
CA ALA A 140 3.52 -5.08 4.16
C ALA A 140 4.21 -6.42 3.87
N GLY A 141 3.49 -7.36 3.26
CA GLY A 141 4.02 -8.66 2.87
C GLY A 141 5.17 -8.57 1.85
N ASP A 142 5.07 -7.67 0.88
CA ASP A 142 6.10 -7.44 -0.14
C ASP A 142 7.39 -6.91 0.47
N ARG A 143 7.30 -6.00 1.46
CA ARG A 143 8.48 -5.52 2.19
C ARG A 143 9.18 -6.65 2.93
N GLU A 144 8.42 -7.47 3.67
CA GLU A 144 8.96 -8.62 4.39
C GLU A 144 9.59 -9.63 3.43
N ALA A 145 8.92 -9.95 2.32
CA ALA A 145 9.42 -10.86 1.31
C ALA A 145 10.70 -10.35 0.62
N THR A 146 10.76 -9.04 0.34
CA THR A 146 11.95 -8.42 -0.27
C THR A 146 13.13 -8.44 0.70
N THR A 147 12.93 -8.04 1.95
CA THR A 147 13.96 -8.11 2.99
C THR A 147 14.44 -9.54 3.19
N ALA A 148 13.53 -10.50 3.28
CA ALA A 148 13.86 -11.92 3.37
C ALA A 148 14.70 -12.41 2.18
N SER A 149 14.39 -11.97 0.96
CA SER A 149 15.16 -12.32 -0.24
C SER A 149 16.58 -11.75 -0.20
N VAL A 150 16.75 -10.52 0.26
CA VAL A 150 18.08 -9.89 0.41
C VAL A 150 18.91 -10.62 1.45
N ILE A 151 18.34 -10.88 2.64
CA ILE A 151 19.01 -11.63 3.71
C ILE A 151 19.40 -13.02 3.21
N LYS A 152 18.50 -13.71 2.50
CA LYS A 152 18.76 -15.03 1.93
C LYS A 152 19.98 -15.03 1.00
N ALA A 153 20.16 -13.98 0.19
CA ALA A 153 21.31 -13.84 -0.69
C ALA A 153 22.63 -13.60 0.08
N MET A 154 22.57 -13.07 1.30
CA MET A 154 23.74 -12.83 2.16
C MET A 154 24.09 -14.02 3.08
N LEU A 155 23.23 -15.03 3.20
CA LEU A 155 23.48 -16.21 4.04
C LEU A 155 24.81 -16.94 3.74
N PRO A 156 25.28 -17.08 2.49
CA PRO A 156 26.58 -17.70 2.23
C PRO A 156 27.74 -16.98 2.93
N ALA A 157 27.69 -15.65 3.04
CA ALA A 157 28.72 -14.90 3.76
C ALA A 157 28.67 -15.18 5.27
N LEU A 158 27.48 -15.38 5.86
CA LEU A 158 27.36 -15.81 7.25
C LEU A 158 27.88 -17.24 7.46
N ASP A 159 27.67 -18.12 6.48
CA ASP A 159 28.21 -19.48 6.52
C ASP A 159 29.74 -19.47 6.48
N ASP A 160 30.35 -18.62 5.65
CA ASP A 160 31.80 -18.45 5.60
C ASP A 160 32.36 -17.89 6.91
N LEU A 161 31.64 -16.98 7.58
CA LEU A 161 32.03 -16.50 8.92
C LEU A 161 31.94 -17.61 9.97
N ASP A 162 30.88 -18.42 9.95
CA ASP A 162 30.75 -19.58 10.85
C ASP A 162 31.87 -20.61 10.59
N LEU A 163 32.25 -20.83 9.33
CA LEU A 163 33.37 -21.69 8.95
C LEU A 163 34.70 -21.15 9.49
N ALA A 164 34.96 -19.86 9.31
CA ALA A 164 36.15 -19.20 9.81
C ALA A 164 36.22 -19.22 11.36
N ASP A 165 35.06 -19.11 12.04
CA ASP A 165 34.95 -19.27 13.50
C ASP A 165 35.35 -20.70 13.94
N LYS A 166 34.85 -21.73 13.25
CA LYS A 166 35.22 -23.14 13.50
C LYS A 166 36.72 -23.40 13.31
N HIS A 167 37.38 -22.64 12.43
CA HIS A 167 38.84 -22.71 12.22
C HIS A 167 39.66 -21.85 13.19
N GLY A 168 39.02 -21.01 14.01
CA GLY A 168 39.69 -20.14 14.98
C GLY A 168 40.20 -18.82 14.39
N ASP A 169 39.81 -18.48 13.16
CA ASP A 169 40.26 -17.25 12.48
C ASP A 169 39.57 -15.98 13.00
N LEU A 170 38.47 -16.15 13.74
CA LEU A 170 37.65 -15.06 14.31
C LEU A 170 37.86 -14.85 15.82
N VAL A 171 38.85 -15.49 16.43
CA VAL A 171 39.07 -15.38 17.89
C VAL A 171 39.59 -13.99 18.28
N GLU A 172 40.47 -13.39 17.46
CA GLU A 172 41.03 -12.06 17.71
C GLU A 172 41.18 -11.25 16.40
N GLY A 173 41.27 -9.91 16.52
CA GLY A 173 41.60 -9.02 15.42
C GLY A 173 40.41 -8.32 14.74
N PRO A 174 40.68 -7.54 13.66
CA PRO A 174 39.66 -6.69 13.04
C PRO A 174 38.49 -7.48 12.43
N LEU A 175 38.75 -8.69 11.91
CA LEU A 175 37.72 -9.52 11.30
C LEU A 175 36.70 -10.02 12.33
N ALA A 176 37.14 -10.35 13.54
CA ALA A 176 36.26 -10.71 14.66
C ALA A 176 35.27 -9.59 15.00
N ILE A 177 35.75 -8.33 14.99
CA ILE A 177 34.91 -7.15 15.22
C ILE A 177 33.88 -6.98 14.09
N VAL A 178 34.28 -7.19 12.84
CA VAL A 178 33.39 -7.11 11.68
C VAL A 178 32.32 -8.22 11.74
N ALA A 179 32.72 -9.46 12.07
CA ALA A 179 31.80 -10.58 12.21
C ALA A 179 30.78 -10.34 13.32
N ALA A 180 31.22 -9.84 14.49
CA ALA A 180 30.32 -9.49 15.59
C ALA A 180 29.33 -8.37 15.20
N LYS A 181 29.80 -7.33 14.50
CA LYS A 181 28.92 -6.25 14.00
C LYS A 181 27.92 -6.77 12.98
N LEU A 182 28.36 -7.62 12.05
CA LEU A 182 27.49 -8.18 11.01
C LEU A 182 26.41 -9.07 11.64
N ARG A 183 26.79 -9.95 12.57
CA ARG A 183 25.83 -10.77 13.34
C ARG A 183 24.82 -9.87 14.08
N GLY A 184 25.29 -8.84 14.78
CA GLY A 184 24.41 -7.87 15.44
C GLY A 184 23.46 -7.15 14.48
N SER A 185 23.90 -6.78 13.27
CA SER A 185 23.02 -6.19 12.25
C SER A 185 21.94 -7.17 11.77
N PHE A 186 22.25 -8.47 11.66
CA PHE A 186 21.24 -9.48 11.32
C PHE A 186 20.26 -9.72 12.47
N ASP A 187 20.74 -9.69 13.72
CA ASP A 187 19.89 -9.80 14.92
C ASP A 187 18.90 -8.62 15.01
N GLU A 188 19.36 -7.39 14.73
CA GLU A 188 18.50 -6.19 14.65
C GLU A 188 17.43 -6.29 13.55
N LEU A 189 17.75 -6.96 12.43
CA LEU A 189 16.81 -7.27 11.36
C LEU A 189 15.86 -8.43 11.71
N GLY A 190 15.97 -9.01 12.90
CA GLY A 190 15.13 -10.10 13.38
C GLY A 190 15.47 -11.47 12.78
N VAL A 191 16.69 -11.63 12.27
CA VAL A 191 17.20 -12.94 11.83
C VAL A 191 17.54 -13.76 13.06
N VAL A 192 17.07 -15.01 13.08
CA VAL A 192 17.36 -15.96 14.15
C VAL A 192 17.96 -17.22 13.54
N LYS A 193 19.07 -17.67 14.12
CA LYS A 193 19.75 -18.92 13.76
C LYS A 193 18.90 -20.13 14.17
N LEU A 194 18.91 -21.17 13.34
CA LEU A 194 18.19 -22.44 13.56
C LEU A 194 19.18 -23.61 13.49
N GLY A 195 18.86 -24.68 14.22
CA GLY A 195 19.66 -25.89 14.30
C GLY A 195 20.80 -25.72 15.29
N GLU A 196 20.50 -25.95 16.57
CA GLU A 196 21.52 -26.08 17.61
C GLU A 196 21.77 -27.57 17.91
N VAL A 197 23.01 -27.90 18.26
CA VAL A 197 23.37 -29.28 18.65
C VAL A 197 22.62 -29.65 19.92
N GLY A 198 21.96 -30.80 19.91
CA GLY A 198 21.10 -31.26 21.01
C GLY A 198 19.64 -30.80 20.92
N GLU A 199 19.26 -29.97 19.94
CA GLU A 199 17.86 -29.60 19.70
C GLU A 199 17.06 -30.80 19.17
N ALA A 200 15.77 -30.91 19.56
CA ALA A 200 14.86 -31.89 18.98
C ALA A 200 14.69 -31.63 17.48
N PHE A 201 14.69 -32.69 16.66
CA PHE A 201 14.54 -32.54 15.22
C PHE A 201 13.11 -32.10 14.87
N ASP A 202 12.99 -31.03 14.07
CA ASP A 202 11.73 -30.45 13.61
C ASP A 202 11.80 -30.32 12.09
N ILE A 203 10.85 -30.95 11.38
CA ILE A 203 10.80 -30.99 9.91
C ILE A 203 10.65 -29.57 9.32
N ASP A 204 10.00 -28.65 10.03
CA ASP A 204 9.77 -27.29 9.52
C ASP A 204 11.04 -26.43 9.58
N LYS A 205 12.01 -26.80 10.44
CA LYS A 205 13.23 -26.02 10.70
C LYS A 205 14.50 -26.72 10.23
N HIS A 206 14.49 -28.04 10.12
CA HIS A 206 15.66 -28.88 9.95
C HIS A 206 15.55 -29.79 8.72
N GLU A 207 16.65 -29.89 7.97
CA GLU A 207 16.86 -30.82 6.87
C GLU A 207 17.89 -31.87 7.34
N ALA A 208 17.43 -33.11 7.58
CA ALA A 208 18.31 -34.19 7.99
C ALA A 208 19.11 -34.71 6.78
N VAL A 209 20.43 -34.46 6.78
CA VAL A 209 21.34 -34.89 5.69
C VAL A 209 22.03 -36.22 6.02
N ALA A 210 22.18 -36.52 7.31
CA ALA A 210 22.76 -37.78 7.78
C ALA A 210 22.03 -38.26 9.04
N GLN A 211 21.96 -39.59 9.20
CA GLN A 211 21.40 -40.24 10.39
C GLN A 211 22.51 -41.08 11.03
N LEU A 212 22.74 -40.87 12.33
CA LEU A 212 23.70 -41.60 13.13
C LEU A 212 22.93 -42.45 14.16
N PRO A 213 23.01 -43.78 14.10
CA PRO A 213 22.40 -44.62 15.13
C PRO A 213 23.05 -44.34 16.49
N SER A 214 22.23 -44.09 17.51
CA SER A 214 22.67 -43.93 18.89
C SER A 214 21.67 -44.59 19.84
N ALA A 215 22.18 -45.36 20.80
CA ALA A 215 21.37 -45.96 21.87
C ALA A 215 21.04 -44.96 22.99
N GLU A 216 21.60 -43.75 22.94
CA GLU A 216 21.45 -42.73 23.97
C GLU A 216 20.20 -41.85 23.75
N VAL A 217 19.62 -41.87 22.54
CA VAL A 217 18.45 -41.06 22.20
C VAL A 217 17.20 -41.92 21.99
N THR A 218 16.08 -41.44 22.50
CA THR A 218 14.75 -42.06 22.30
C THR A 218 13.98 -41.46 21.12
N GLU A 219 14.40 -40.27 20.67
CA GLU A 219 13.78 -39.52 19.58
C GLU A 219 14.88 -38.92 18.67
N MET A 220 14.50 -38.40 17.51
CA MET A 220 15.46 -37.77 16.59
C MET A 220 15.95 -36.44 17.18
N VAL A 221 17.25 -36.34 17.41
CA VAL A 221 17.92 -35.15 18.00
C VAL A 221 19.05 -34.70 17.08
N VAL A 222 19.28 -33.40 16.96
CA VAL A 222 20.39 -32.83 16.19
C VAL A 222 21.73 -33.25 16.81
N ALA A 223 22.49 -34.06 16.09
CA ALA A 223 23.82 -34.53 16.47
C ALA A 223 24.91 -33.50 16.11
N ASP A 224 24.82 -32.94 14.90
CA ASP A 224 25.74 -31.91 14.42
C ASP A 224 25.06 -31.03 13.38
N VAL A 225 25.54 -29.78 13.27
CA VAL A 225 25.01 -28.76 12.38
C VAL A 225 26.03 -28.52 11.28
N ILE A 226 25.75 -29.10 10.11
CA ILE A 226 26.59 -29.00 8.92
C ILE A 226 26.46 -27.59 8.34
N GLN A 227 25.23 -27.09 8.24
CA GLN A 227 24.93 -25.74 7.76
C GLN A 227 23.81 -25.13 8.59
N SER A 228 24.10 -23.97 9.18
CA SER A 228 23.16 -23.20 9.99
C SER A 228 21.89 -22.84 9.21
N GLY A 229 20.72 -23.03 9.83
CA GLY A 229 19.45 -22.53 9.32
C GLY A 229 19.19 -21.10 9.80
N TYR A 230 18.28 -20.39 9.13
CA TYR A 230 17.92 -19.02 9.51
C TYR A 230 16.44 -18.75 9.25
N ARG A 231 15.79 -18.01 10.15
CA ARG A 231 14.43 -17.47 10.00
C ARG A 231 14.38 -15.98 10.27
N VAL A 232 13.38 -15.31 9.72
CA VAL A 232 13.05 -13.90 10.02
C VAL A 232 11.58 -13.84 10.44
N GLY A 233 11.32 -13.37 11.65
CA GLY A 233 9.99 -13.44 12.24
C GLY A 233 9.48 -14.89 12.24
N GLU A 234 8.35 -15.14 11.58
CA GLU A 234 7.75 -16.47 11.45
C GLU A 234 8.21 -17.24 10.19
N ARG A 235 8.93 -16.57 9.26
CA ARG A 235 9.30 -17.14 7.97
C ARG A 235 10.68 -17.78 8.02
N VAL A 236 10.75 -19.08 7.71
CA VAL A 236 12.02 -19.79 7.52
C VAL A 236 12.65 -19.38 6.18
N LEU A 237 13.88 -18.86 6.20
CA LEU A 237 14.63 -18.48 4.98
C LEU A 237 15.32 -19.69 4.36
N ARG A 238 15.90 -20.51 5.23
CA ARG A 238 16.63 -21.75 4.93
C ARG A 238 16.60 -22.65 6.16
N ALA A 239 16.22 -23.92 5.97
CA ALA A 239 16.28 -24.94 7.02
C ALA A 239 17.76 -25.27 7.37
N ALA A 240 18.01 -25.65 8.62
CA ALA A 240 19.35 -26.05 9.04
C ALA A 240 19.65 -27.46 8.50
N LYS A 241 20.79 -27.63 7.85
CA LYS A 241 21.24 -28.97 7.44
C LYS A 241 21.96 -29.62 8.60
N VAL A 242 21.38 -30.71 9.08
CA VAL A 242 21.80 -31.35 10.32
C VAL A 242 22.07 -32.83 10.11
N ALA A 243 23.05 -33.35 10.84
CA ALA A 243 23.12 -34.76 11.14
C ALA A 243 22.25 -35.01 12.38
N VAL A 244 21.45 -36.06 12.37
CA VAL A 244 20.58 -36.41 13.51
C VAL A 244 20.97 -37.75 14.11
N PHE A 245 20.87 -37.85 15.42
CA PHE A 245 20.87 -39.15 16.08
C PHE A 245 19.51 -39.80 15.89
N VAL A 246 19.51 -41.07 15.49
CA VAL A 246 18.31 -41.92 15.43
C VAL A 246 18.42 -43.01 16.50
N PRO A 247 17.33 -43.38 17.18
CA PRO A 247 17.34 -44.50 18.12
C PRO A 247 17.88 -45.76 17.44
N ALA A 248 18.84 -46.43 18.06
CA ALA A 248 19.30 -47.73 17.59
C ALA A 248 18.18 -48.77 17.80
N GLU A 249 17.73 -49.42 16.71
CA GLU A 249 16.78 -50.55 16.77
C GLU A 249 17.34 -51.76 17.55
#